data_AF-A0A834AII6-F1
#
_entry.id   AF-A0A834AII6-F1
#
_cell.length_a   1.000
_cell.length_b   1.000
_cell.length_c   1.000
_cell.angle_alpha   90.00
_cell.angle_beta   90.00
_cell.angle_gamma   90.00
#
_symmetry.space_group_name_H-M   'P 1'
#
loop_
_entity.id
_entity.type
_entity.pdbx_description
1 polymer ?
#
loop_
_entity_poly.entity_id
_entity_poly.type
_entity_poly.pdbx_seq_one_letter_code
_entity_poly.pdbx_strand_id
1 'polypeptide(L)'
;MSFQGQNCIPSSFANDSENFRRRLLAIDSQLGDKEVEQLKFLCQDFISQKKLEKSSSALDVFDHLMAKELLSEQDPFFLAELLYTMKQHLLLKYLSYRKEQVRSLLPTLKKLSPFRNLLYELSESIDTDILKEMSFIVKESLPKVQLETVSSNV
;
A
#
# COMPACT_ATOMS: atom_id res chain seq x y z
N MET A 1 -21.95 30.30 -42.10
CA MET A 1 -21.84 30.98 -40.79
C MET A 1 -21.61 29.90 -39.75
N SER A 2 -20.41 29.89 -39.18
CA SER A 2 -19.88 28.86 -38.32
C SER A 2 -20.23 29.17 -36.87
N PHE A 3 -20.73 28.18 -36.12
CA PHE A 3 -20.66 28.20 -34.65
C PHE A 3 -20.16 26.84 -34.19
N GLN A 4 -18.84 26.74 -33.98
CA GLN A 4 -18.24 25.68 -33.17
C GLN A 4 -18.40 26.09 -31.71
N GLY A 5 -19.22 25.35 -30.97
CA GLY A 5 -19.25 25.43 -29.51
C GLY A 5 -18.01 24.77 -28.94
N GLN A 6 -16.99 25.58 -28.62
CA GLN A 6 -15.91 25.17 -27.73
C GLN A 6 -16.46 25.13 -26.31
N ASN A 7 -16.65 23.92 -25.80
CA ASN A 7 -17.04 23.66 -24.42
C ASN A 7 -15.76 23.65 -23.57
N CYS A 8 -15.43 24.78 -22.95
CA CYS A 8 -14.29 24.89 -22.05
C CYS A 8 -14.63 24.24 -20.71
N ILE A 9 -13.98 23.12 -20.38
CA ILE A 9 -13.99 22.56 -19.03
C ILE A 9 -13.21 23.54 -18.11
N PRO A 10 -13.71 23.88 -16.91
CA PRO A 10 -13.01 24.81 -16.02
C PRO A 10 -11.66 24.24 -15.57
N SER A 11 -10.59 25.02 -15.75
CA SER A 11 -9.20 24.72 -15.39
C SER A 11 -8.94 24.45 -13.89
N SER A 12 -9.96 24.55 -13.04
CA SER A 12 -9.86 24.36 -11.59
C SER A 12 -9.72 22.88 -11.19
N PHE A 13 -10.44 21.97 -11.86
CA PHE A 13 -10.43 20.53 -11.49
C PHE A 13 -9.13 19.81 -11.86
N ALA A 14 -8.44 20.29 -12.91
CA ALA A 14 -7.16 19.73 -13.31
C ALA A 14 -6.07 19.98 -12.27
N ASN A 15 -6.15 21.12 -11.56
CA ASN A 15 -5.13 21.52 -10.61
C ASN A 15 -5.16 20.65 -9.34
N ASP A 16 -6.35 20.26 -8.86
CA ASP A 16 -6.50 19.43 -7.65
C ASP A 16 -6.00 18.00 -7.89
N SER A 17 -6.38 17.38 -9.02
CA SER A 17 -5.89 16.05 -9.41
C SER A 17 -4.37 16.02 -9.60
N GLU A 18 -3.79 17.03 -10.24
CA GLU A 18 -2.34 17.14 -10.42
C GLU A 18 -1.63 17.31 -9.06
N ASN A 19 -2.22 18.07 -8.14
CA ASN A 19 -1.70 18.23 -6.79
C ASN A 19 -1.74 16.91 -6.01
N PHE A 20 -2.81 16.12 -6.11
CA PHE A 20 -2.86 14.81 -5.47
C PHE A 20 -1.81 13.84 -6.03
N ARG A 21 -1.65 13.79 -7.35
CA ARG A 21 -0.64 12.94 -7.99
C ARG A 21 0.79 13.31 -7.55
N ARG A 22 1.09 14.60 -7.40
CA ARG A 22 2.38 15.08 -6.86
C ARG A 22 2.60 14.64 -5.41
N ARG A 23 1.55 14.66 -4.57
CA ARG A 23 1.63 14.19 -3.18
C ARG A 23 1.93 12.68 -3.12
N LEU A 24 1.28 11.88 -3.97
CA LEU A 24 1.56 10.44 -4.07
C LEU A 24 3.00 10.15 -4.52
N LEU A 25 3.52 10.90 -5.51
CA LEU A 25 4.92 10.80 -5.93
C LEU A 25 5.91 11.15 -4.81
N ALA A 26 5.60 12.17 -4.01
CA ALA A 26 6.44 12.54 -2.88
C ALA A 26 6.46 11.45 -1.78
N ILE A 27 5.35 10.74 -1.58
CA ILE A 27 5.27 9.58 -0.68
C ILE A 27 6.09 8.43 -1.25
N ASP A 28 5.89 8.07 -2.51
CA ASP A 28 6.61 7.00 -3.20
C ASP A 28 8.13 7.18 -3.12
N SER A 29 8.64 8.38 -3.38
CA SER A 29 10.07 8.69 -3.29
C SER A 29 10.70 8.52 -1.90
N GLN A 30 9.88 8.40 -0.85
CA GLN A 30 10.32 8.20 0.54
C GLN A 30 10.11 6.77 1.04
N LEU A 31 9.49 5.89 0.25
CA LEU A 31 9.32 4.49 0.57
C LEU A 31 10.41 3.68 -0.16
N GLY A 32 11.24 2.96 0.59
CA GLY A 32 12.23 2.06 0.03
C GLY A 32 11.64 0.69 -0.30
N ASP A 33 12.47 -0.20 -0.85
CA ASP A 33 12.05 -1.55 -1.25
C ASP A 33 11.38 -2.33 -0.12
N LYS A 34 11.90 -2.20 1.11
CA LYS A 34 11.30 -2.84 2.29
C LYS A 34 9.87 -2.34 2.52
N GLU A 35 9.67 -1.02 2.53
CA GLU A 35 8.35 -0.45 2.71
C GLU A 35 7.40 -0.81 1.57
N VAL A 36 7.90 -0.88 0.33
CA VAL A 36 7.10 -1.32 -0.83
C VAL A 36 6.61 -2.75 -0.65
N GLU A 37 7.46 -3.67 -0.17
CA GLU A 37 7.04 -5.05 0.12
C GLU A 37 6.02 -5.13 1.28
N GLN A 38 6.21 -4.33 2.32
CA GLN A 38 5.21 -4.21 3.41
C GLN A 38 3.86 -3.71 2.88
N LEU A 39 3.88 -2.69 2.01
CA LEU A 39 2.68 -2.14 1.37
C LEU A 39 1.98 -3.19 0.52
N LYS A 40 2.72 -3.92 -0.31
CA LYS A 40 2.18 -5.03 -1.11
C LYS A 40 1.51 -6.07 -0.21
N PHE A 41 2.18 -6.48 0.87
CA PHE A 41 1.63 -7.44 1.82
C PHE A 41 0.28 -6.98 2.40
N LEU A 42 0.21 -5.75 2.89
CA LEU A 42 -1.01 -5.18 3.47
C LEU A 42 -2.15 -5.06 2.45
N CYS A 43 -1.83 -4.85 1.18
CA CYS A 43 -2.81 -4.74 0.11
C CYS A 43 -3.28 -6.07 -0.51
N GLN A 44 -2.79 -7.23 -0.05
CA GLN A 44 -3.14 -8.54 -0.64
C GLN A 44 -4.64 -8.88 -0.59
N ASP A 45 -5.37 -8.36 0.40
CA ASP A 45 -6.82 -8.57 0.49
C ASP A 45 -7.59 -7.76 -0.57
N PHE A 46 -6.95 -6.74 -1.15
CA PHE A 46 -7.57 -5.79 -2.08
C PHE A 46 -7.02 -5.91 -3.49
N ILE A 47 -5.76 -6.26 -3.69
CA ILE A 47 -5.10 -6.33 -4.99
C ILE A 47 -4.63 -7.77 -5.22
N SER A 48 -4.86 -8.30 -6.42
CA SER A 48 -4.41 -9.66 -6.73
C SER A 48 -2.88 -9.78 -6.66
N GLN A 49 -2.40 -10.91 -6.16
CA GLN A 49 -0.98 -11.19 -5.99
C GLN A 49 -0.17 -10.92 -7.28
N LYS A 50 -0.66 -11.39 -8.45
CA LYS A 50 -0.03 -11.15 -9.75
C LYS A 50 0.18 -9.67 -10.10
N LYS A 51 -0.70 -8.78 -9.62
CA LYS A 51 -0.55 -7.32 -9.83
C LYS A 51 0.51 -6.76 -8.88
N LEU A 52 0.45 -7.14 -7.61
CA LEU A 52 1.42 -6.74 -6.59
C LEU A 52 2.85 -7.18 -6.93
N GLU A 53 3.03 -8.39 -7.47
CA GLU A 53 4.34 -8.90 -7.93
C GLU A 53 4.91 -8.08 -9.09
N LYS A 54 4.06 -7.50 -9.93
CA LYS A 54 4.46 -6.63 -11.04
C LYS A 54 4.69 -5.19 -10.63
N SER A 55 4.18 -4.78 -9.47
CA SER A 55 4.40 -3.44 -8.92
C SER A 55 5.86 -3.32 -8.49
N SER A 56 6.58 -2.37 -9.08
CA SER A 56 7.99 -2.09 -8.80
C SER A 56 8.18 -0.95 -7.79
N SER A 57 7.15 -0.13 -7.60
CA SER A 57 7.15 1.05 -6.73
C SER A 57 5.90 1.09 -5.85
N ALA A 58 5.88 1.97 -4.84
CA ALA A 58 4.67 2.20 -4.05
C ALA A 58 3.60 2.88 -4.90
N LEU A 59 4.01 3.74 -5.84
CA LEU A 59 3.13 4.40 -6.78
C LEU A 59 2.34 3.41 -7.66
N ASP A 60 2.97 2.32 -8.12
CA ASP A 60 2.27 1.26 -8.86
C ASP A 60 1.14 0.64 -8.01
N VAL A 61 1.37 0.47 -6.71
CA VAL A 61 0.35 0.00 -5.76
C VAL A 61 -0.75 1.05 -5.58
N PHE A 62 -0.40 2.34 -5.47
CA PHE A 62 -1.37 3.43 -5.36
C PHE A 62 -2.26 3.52 -6.59
N ASP A 63 -1.72 3.36 -7.80
CA ASP A 63 -2.49 3.33 -9.04
C ASP A 63 -3.50 2.17 -9.05
N HIS A 64 -3.14 1.01 -8.50
CA HIS A 64 -4.08 -0.10 -8.30
C HIS A 64 -5.18 0.19 -7.27
N LEU A 65 -4.86 0.90 -6.18
CA LEU A 65 -5.84 1.32 -5.19
C LEU A 65 -6.82 2.36 -5.75
N MET A 66 -6.34 3.31 -6.55
CA MET A 66 -7.18 4.29 -7.25
C MET A 66 -8.10 3.60 -8.26
N ALA A 67 -7.59 2.64 -9.04
CA ALA A 67 -8.40 1.86 -9.97
C ALA A 67 -9.50 1.02 -9.29
N LYS A 68 -9.40 0.79 -7.98
CA LYS A 68 -10.41 0.13 -7.15
C LYS A 68 -11.24 1.09 -6.30
N GLU A 69 -11.10 2.39 -6.50
CA GLU A 69 -11.79 3.44 -5.73
C GLU A 69 -11.49 3.38 -4.21
N LEU A 70 -10.39 2.73 -3.82
CA LEU A 70 -9.93 2.65 -2.43
C LEU A 70 -9.08 3.85 -2.02
N LEU A 71 -8.58 4.57 -3.01
CA LEU A 71 -7.75 5.77 -2.86
C LEU A 71 -8.26 6.84 -3.84
N SER A 72 -8.59 8.01 -3.32
CA SER A 72 -8.88 9.19 -4.13
C SER A 72 -8.43 10.43 -3.37
N GLU A 73 -8.49 11.58 -4.04
CA GLU A 73 -8.20 12.85 -3.36
C GLU A 73 -9.24 13.17 -2.27
N GLN A 74 -10.50 12.77 -2.47
CA GLN A 74 -11.59 13.03 -1.54
C GLN A 74 -11.60 12.03 -0.38
N ASP A 75 -11.14 10.79 -0.61
CA ASP A 75 -10.96 9.77 0.42
C ASP A 75 -9.54 9.17 0.38
N PRO A 76 -8.54 9.90 0.93
CA PRO A 76 -7.16 9.40 1.05
C PRO A 76 -6.94 8.57 2.32
N PHE A 77 -7.96 8.35 3.14
CA PHE A 77 -7.79 7.78 4.47
C PHE A 77 -7.20 6.37 4.45
N PHE A 78 -7.52 5.55 3.45
CA PHE A 78 -6.96 4.21 3.35
C PHE A 78 -5.44 4.23 3.22
N LEU A 79 -4.89 5.17 2.45
CA LEU A 79 -3.44 5.33 2.36
C LEU A 79 -2.86 5.84 3.69
N ALA A 80 -3.57 6.72 4.40
CA ALA A 80 -3.16 7.15 5.74
C ALA A 80 -3.13 5.98 6.74
N GLU A 81 -4.09 5.06 6.68
CA GLU A 81 -4.11 3.83 7.47
C GLU A 81 -2.92 2.91 7.15
N LEU A 82 -2.62 2.70 5.85
CA LEU A 82 -1.47 1.90 5.40
C LEU A 82 -0.15 2.49 5.94
N LEU A 83 0.07 3.79 5.74
CA LEU A 83 1.26 4.51 6.22
C LEU A 83 1.37 4.48 7.75
N TYR A 84 0.25 4.58 8.46
CA TYR A 84 0.23 4.45 9.92
C TYR A 84 0.64 3.05 10.37
N THR A 85 0.12 2.01 9.70
CA THR A 85 0.41 0.61 10.02
C THR A 85 1.88 0.28 9.78
N MET A 86 2.45 0.78 8.68
CA MET A 86 3.88 0.65 8.35
C MET A 86 4.80 1.56 9.20
N LYS A 87 4.25 2.29 10.18
CA LYS A 87 4.97 3.25 11.04
C LYS A 87 5.59 4.43 10.29
N GLN A 88 5.20 4.67 9.04
CA GLN A 88 5.65 5.78 8.19
C GLN A 88 4.89 7.10 8.50
N HIS A 89 4.81 7.45 9.78
CA HIS A 89 3.96 8.53 10.28
C HIS A 89 4.31 9.91 9.72
N LEU A 90 5.57 10.15 9.35
CA LEU A 90 6.02 11.41 8.78
C LEU A 90 5.41 11.69 7.40
N LEU A 91 5.01 10.64 6.68
CA LEU A 91 4.42 10.76 5.34
C LEU A 91 2.94 11.12 5.38
N LEU A 92 2.28 11.01 6.53
CA LEU A 92 0.87 11.40 6.72
C LEU A 92 0.63 12.89 6.42
N LYS A 93 1.66 13.73 6.56
CA LYS A 93 1.60 15.17 6.23
C LYS A 93 1.23 15.42 4.76
N TYR A 94 1.60 14.52 3.84
CA TYR A 94 1.23 14.61 2.42
C TYR A 94 -0.24 14.30 2.16
N LEU A 95 -0.96 13.77 3.15
CA LEU A 95 -2.39 13.50 3.09
C LEU A 95 -3.18 14.41 4.04
N SER A 96 -2.54 15.45 4.57
CA SER A 96 -3.13 16.37 5.56
C SER A 96 -3.57 15.69 6.86
N TYR A 97 -2.95 14.56 7.23
CA TYR A 97 -3.21 13.86 8.48
C TYR A 97 -2.05 13.97 9.46
N ARG A 98 -2.39 14.00 10.76
CA ARG A 98 -1.47 13.74 11.87
C ARG A 98 -1.64 12.32 12.39
N LYS A 99 -0.60 11.78 13.03
CA LYS A 99 -0.60 10.43 13.62
C LYS A 99 -1.78 10.24 14.58
N GLU A 100 -2.04 11.22 15.43
CA GLU A 100 -3.10 11.19 16.45
C GLU A 100 -4.49 11.16 15.81
N GLN A 101 -4.68 11.91 14.71
CA GLN A 101 -5.92 11.92 13.96
C GLN A 101 -6.20 10.55 13.36
N VAL A 102 -5.22 9.96 12.66
CA VAL A 102 -5.37 8.60 12.11
C VAL A 102 -5.71 7.60 13.21
N ARG A 103 -4.97 7.64 14.34
CA ARG A 103 -5.24 6.75 15.49
C ARG A 103 -6.68 6.87 16.00
N SER A 104 -7.23 8.08 16.08
CA SER A 104 -8.61 8.28 16.53
C SER A 104 -9.66 7.81 15.53
N LEU A 105 -9.32 7.76 14.23
CA LEU A 105 -10.21 7.36 13.15
C LEU A 105 -10.16 5.85 12.84
N LEU A 106 -9.08 5.15 13.22
CA LEU A 106 -8.96 3.70 13.01
C LEU A 106 -10.14 2.88 13.55
N PRO A 107 -10.71 3.14 14.75
CA PRO A 107 -11.84 2.34 15.24
C PRO A 107 -13.08 2.40 14.35
N THR A 108 -13.24 3.46 13.54
CA THR A 108 -14.45 3.71 12.75
C THR A 108 -14.24 3.55 11.25
N LEU A 109 -13.06 3.90 10.73
CA LEU A 109 -12.79 3.98 9.30
C LEU A 109 -11.77 2.94 8.80
N LYS A 110 -11.29 2.05 9.67
CA LYS A 110 -10.32 1.01 9.31
C LYS A 110 -10.84 0.12 8.19
N LYS A 111 -10.10 0.05 7.09
CA LYS A 111 -10.38 -0.84 5.95
C LYS A 111 -9.53 -2.10 6.00
N LEU A 112 -8.31 -2.07 6.54
CA LEU A 112 -7.46 -3.27 6.65
C LEU A 112 -8.13 -4.31 7.54
N SER A 113 -8.09 -5.58 7.09
CA SER A 113 -8.65 -6.66 7.87
C SER A 113 -7.88 -6.81 9.20
N PRO A 114 -8.55 -7.08 10.33
CA PRO A 114 -7.88 -7.32 11.60
C PRO A 114 -6.84 -8.45 11.52
N PHE A 115 -7.15 -9.48 10.72
CA PHE A 115 -6.25 -10.60 10.45
C PHE A 115 -4.97 -10.16 9.72
N ARG A 116 -5.09 -9.33 8.68
CA ARG A 116 -3.92 -8.84 7.93
C ARG A 116 -3.01 -7.98 8.80
N ASN A 117 -3.58 -7.10 9.62
CA ASN A 117 -2.82 -6.31 10.58
C ASN A 117 -2.10 -7.19 11.61
N LEU A 118 -2.77 -8.22 12.15
CA LEU A 118 -2.14 -9.14 13.07
C LEU A 118 -0.93 -9.84 12.44
N LEU A 119 -1.07 -10.36 11.22
CA LEU A 119 0.04 -11.01 10.52
C LEU A 119 1.20 -10.04 10.27
N TYR A 120 0.91 -8.79 9.94
CA TYR A 120 1.91 -7.76 9.77
C TYR A 120 2.64 -7.46 11.08
N GLU A 121 1.91 -7.23 12.17
CA GLU A 121 2.47 -6.98 13.50
C GLU A 121 3.36 -8.14 13.97
N LEU A 122 2.92 -9.38 13.75
CA LEU A 122 3.73 -10.57 14.02
C LEU A 122 5.01 -10.55 13.19
N SER A 123 4.93 -10.29 11.88
CA SER A 123 6.11 -10.24 11.00
C SER A 123 7.14 -9.20 11.43
N GLU A 124 6.70 -8.08 12.00
CA GLU A 124 7.57 -7.02 12.51
C GLU A 124 8.23 -7.37 13.86
N SER A 125 7.68 -8.33 14.60
CA SER A 125 8.23 -8.82 15.88
C SER A 125 9.14 -10.03 15.75
N ILE A 126 9.11 -10.69 14.59
CA ILE A 126 9.91 -11.88 14.30
C ILE A 126 11.31 -11.44 13.87
N ASP A 127 12.33 -11.92 14.58
CA ASP A 127 13.73 -11.77 14.18
C ASP A 127 14.25 -13.00 13.42
N THR A 128 15.53 -12.96 13.03
CA THR A 128 16.15 -14.03 12.24
C THR A 128 16.25 -15.36 12.97
N ASP A 129 16.30 -15.36 14.30
CA ASP A 129 16.45 -16.59 15.07
C ASP A 129 15.09 -17.26 15.27
N ILE A 130 14.04 -16.47 15.54
CA ILE A 130 12.65 -16.93 15.51
C ILE A 130 12.29 -17.46 14.10
N LEU A 131 12.73 -16.79 13.02
CA LEU A 131 12.53 -17.30 11.66
C LEU A 131 13.17 -18.67 11.42
N LYS A 132 14.38 -18.90 11.93
CA LYS A 132 15.07 -20.20 11.78
C LYS A 132 14.31 -21.30 12.51
N GLU A 133 13.87 -21.02 13.74
CA GLU A 133 13.08 -21.95 14.54
C GLU A 133 11.75 -22.28 13.85
N MET A 134 11.03 -21.28 13.35
CA MET A 134 9.80 -21.48 12.58
C MET A 134 10.05 -22.31 11.31
N SER A 135 11.11 -22.03 10.56
CA SER A 135 11.46 -22.82 9.37
C SER A 135 11.68 -24.29 9.70
N PHE A 136 12.30 -24.58 10.85
CA PHE A 136 12.53 -25.94 11.33
C PHE A 136 11.21 -26.64 11.68
N ILE A 137 10.37 -26.01 12.50
CA ILE A 137 9.07 -26.56 12.92
C ILE A 137 8.17 -26.83 11.70
N VAL A 138 8.11 -25.90 10.75
CA VAL A 138 7.30 -26.04 9.53
C VAL A 138 7.80 -27.21 8.67
N LYS A 139 9.12 -27.43 8.57
CA LYS A 139 9.70 -28.58 7.86
C LYS A 139 9.41 -29.91 8.54
N GLU A 140 9.29 -29.93 9.86
CA GLU A 140 8.97 -31.15 10.62
C GLU A 140 7.47 -31.47 10.66
N SER A 141 6.61 -30.45 10.63
CA SER A 141 5.16 -30.58 10.84
C SER A 141 4.32 -30.60 9.56
N LEU A 142 4.82 -30.08 8.43
CA LEU A 142 4.10 -30.12 7.15
C LEU A 142 4.74 -31.12 6.18
N PRO A 143 3.96 -31.96 5.47
CA PRO A 143 4.47 -32.71 4.33
C PRO A 143 4.99 -31.70 3.31
N LYS A 144 6.25 -31.87 2.87
CA LYS A 144 7.01 -30.95 2.02
C LYS A 144 6.16 -30.36 0.88
N VAL A 145 5.62 -29.16 1.07
CA VAL A 145 5.19 -28.32 -0.05
C VAL A 145 6.48 -27.85 -0.72
N GLN A 146 6.66 -28.21 -1.98
CA GLN A 146 7.85 -27.92 -2.76
C GLN A 146 7.98 -26.40 -2.90
N LEU A 147 8.82 -25.79 -2.06
CA LEU A 147 9.38 -24.47 -2.32
C LEU A 147 10.41 -24.67 -3.43
N GLU A 148 9.93 -24.70 -4.67
CA GLU A 148 10.80 -24.71 -5.84
C GLU A 148 11.58 -23.39 -5.84
N THR A 149 12.84 -23.52 -5.48
CA THR A 149 13.87 -22.52 -5.71
C THR A 149 13.96 -22.33 -7.21
N VAL A 150 13.48 -21.18 -7.70
CA VAL A 150 13.69 -20.79 -9.10
C VAL A 150 15.16 -20.42 -9.25
N SER A 151 16.01 -21.44 -9.40
CA SER A 151 17.35 -21.31 -9.95
C SER A 151 17.21 -21.45 -11.46
N SER A 152 16.91 -20.34 -12.13
CA SER A 152 17.01 -20.26 -13.59
C SER A 152 18.39 -19.71 -13.94
N ASN A 153 19.36 -20.63 -14.04
CA ASN A 153 20.53 -20.44 -14.88
C ASN A 153 20.16 -20.88 -16.30
N VAL A 154 20.04 -19.94 -17.25
CA VAL A 154 20.47 -20.10 -18.65
C VAL A 154 20.94 -18.76 -19.15
#